data_AF-A0AAV2IH46-F1
#
_entry.id   AF-A0AAV2IH46-F1
#
_cell.length_a   1.000
_cell.length_b   1.000
_cell.length_c   1.000
_cell.angle_alpha   90.00
_cell.angle_beta   90.00
_cell.angle_gamma   90.00
#
_symmetry.space_group_name_H-M   'P 1'
#
loop_
_entity.id
_entity.type
_entity.pdbx_description
1 polymer ?
#
loop_
_entity_poly.entity_id
_entity_poly.type
_entity_poly.pdbx_seq_one_letter_code
_entity_poly.pdbx_strand_id
1 'polypeptide(L)'
;MWTPAAVRTLLLPLCFLTAATSAYSSGPPDTACGLMIPGHGGSNSQPFNPYSLTVSKSTYSPSETITVTINAPGDKPFKGFMLQARDVNGTDFVGTFQALPGTKF
;
A
#
# COMPACT_ATOMS: atom_id res chain seq x y z
N MET A 1 6.49 39.91 -17.90
CA MET A 1 5.61 40.34 -16.80
C MET A 1 4.22 39.79 -17.08
N TRP A 2 3.73 38.81 -16.31
CA TRP A 2 2.39 38.23 -16.49
C TRP A 2 1.37 39.14 -15.82
N THR A 3 0.30 39.50 -16.53
CA THR A 3 -0.76 40.36 -15.97
C THR A 3 -1.66 39.54 -15.02
N PRO A 4 -2.17 40.14 -13.94
CA PRO A 4 -3.01 39.43 -12.95
C PRO A 4 -4.30 38.84 -13.56
N ALA A 5 -4.75 39.36 -14.70
CA ALA A 5 -5.85 38.79 -15.47
C ALA A 5 -5.51 37.42 -16.07
N ALA A 6 -4.32 37.25 -16.65
CA ALA A 6 -3.90 35.99 -17.26
C ALA A 6 -3.74 34.86 -16.24
N VAL A 7 -3.27 35.19 -15.03
CA VAL A 7 -3.17 34.25 -13.90
C VAL A 7 -4.55 33.76 -13.46
N ARG A 8 -5.54 34.65 -13.41
CA ARG A 8 -6.92 34.34 -12.99
C ARG A 8 -7.67 33.50 -14.03
N THR A 9 -7.43 33.76 -15.32
CA THR A 9 -8.00 32.96 -16.43
C THR A 9 -7.42 31.56 -16.50
N LEU A 10 -6.19 31.34 -16.01
CA LEU A 10 -5.53 30.03 -15.98
C LEU A 10 -5.85 29.21 -14.72
N LEU A 11 -6.13 29.87 -13.58
CA LEU A 11 -6.52 29.23 -12.32
C LEU A 11 -7.92 28.59 -12.36
N LEU A 12 -8.89 29.23 -13.00
CA LEU A 12 -10.27 28.72 -13.09
C LEU A 12 -10.35 27.35 -13.80
N PRO A 13 -9.82 27.15 -15.01
CA PRO A 13 -9.86 25.85 -15.68
C PRO A 13 -9.08 24.79 -14.91
N LEU A 14 -7.97 25.15 -14.26
CA LEU A 14 -7.17 24.22 -13.45
C LEU A 14 -7.95 23.68 -12.23
N CYS A 15 -8.74 24.53 -11.56
CA CYS A 15 -9.64 24.09 -10.48
C CYS A 15 -10.75 23.16 -10.98
N PHE A 16 -11.29 23.39 -12.17
CA PHE A 16 -12.29 22.50 -12.78
C PHE A 16 -11.69 21.13 -13.15
N LEU A 17 -10.43 21.08 -13.59
CA LEU A 17 -9.73 19.82 -13.86
C LEU A 17 -9.51 18.98 -12.59
N THR A 18 -9.22 19.61 -11.45
CA THR A 18 -9.08 18.88 -10.17
C THR A 18 -10.40 18.35 -9.61
N ALA A 19 -11.54 18.95 -9.98
CA ALA A 19 -12.86 18.46 -9.59
C ALA A 19 -13.31 17.24 -10.42
N ALA A 20 -12.69 17.00 -11.58
CA ALA A 20 -12.98 15.86 -12.43
C ALA A 20 -12.22 14.58 -12.03
N THR A 21 -11.33 14.65 -11.02
CA THR A 21 -10.64 13.47 -10.51
C THR A 21 -11.46 12.82 -9.40
N SER A 22 -12.05 11.67 -9.70
CA SER A 22 -12.67 10.81 -8.69
C SER A 22 -11.61 10.02 -7.95
N ALA A 23 -11.12 10.55 -6.83
CA ALA A 23 -10.44 9.73 -5.84
C ALA A 23 -11.49 8.87 -5.11
N TYR A 24 -11.24 7.58 -4.93
CA TYR A 24 -12.11 6.76 -4.10
C TYR A 24 -12.00 7.25 -2.65
N SER A 25 -13.00 8.00 -2.16
CA SER A 25 -13.05 8.50 -0.79
C SER A 25 -13.04 7.38 0.25
N SER A 26 -13.43 6.16 -0.17
CA SER A 26 -13.43 4.93 0.62
C SER A 26 -12.10 4.18 0.62
N GLY A 27 -11.07 4.67 -0.06
CA GLY A 27 -9.80 3.94 -0.24
C GLY A 27 -9.81 2.99 -1.44
N PRO A 28 -8.79 2.12 -1.59
CA PRO A 28 -8.67 1.22 -2.73
C PRO A 28 -9.84 0.23 -2.81
N PRO A 29 -10.25 -0.23 -4.02
CA PRO A 29 -11.29 -1.25 -4.18
C PRO A 29 -10.92 -2.56 -3.47
N ASP A 30 -11.91 -3.34 -3.04
CA ASP A 30 -11.69 -4.65 -2.38
C ASP A 30 -10.83 -5.61 -3.22
N THR A 31 -10.93 -5.50 -4.55
CA THR A 31 -10.12 -6.27 -5.49
C THR A 31 -8.63 -5.98 -5.37
N ALA A 32 -8.22 -4.79 -4.91
CA ALA A 32 -6.82 -4.45 -4.69
C ALA A 32 -6.19 -5.31 -3.58
N CYS A 33 -6.95 -5.60 -2.51
CA CYS A 33 -6.50 -6.48 -1.42
C CYS A 33 -6.29 -7.92 -1.92
N GLY A 34 -7.13 -8.40 -2.85
CA GLY A 34 -7.00 -9.74 -3.43
C GLY A 34 -5.90 -9.86 -4.47
N LEU A 35 -5.68 -8.83 -5.28
CA LEU A 35 -4.65 -8.85 -6.30
C LEU A 35 -3.25 -8.65 -5.72
N MET A 36 -3.10 -7.88 -4.63
CA MET A 36 -1.78 -7.48 -4.09
C MET A 36 -0.88 -6.81 -5.14
N ILE A 37 -1.49 -6.23 -6.20
CA ILE A 37 -0.80 -5.54 -7.29
C ILE A 37 -1.09 -4.04 -7.14
N PRO A 38 -0.06 -3.19 -7.01
CA PRO A 38 -0.25 -1.74 -6.98
C PRO A 38 -0.88 -1.25 -8.31
N GLY A 39 -2.03 -0.58 -8.21
CA GLY A 39 -2.77 -0.07 -9.38
C GLY A 39 -2.31 1.30 -9.89
N HIS A 40 -1.25 1.87 -9.31
CA HIS A 40 -0.70 3.15 -9.77
C HIS A 40 0.39 2.91 -10.84
N GLY A 41 0.37 3.73 -11.90
CA GLY A 41 1.32 3.61 -13.02
C GLY A 41 2.79 3.68 -12.59
N GLY A 42 3.64 2.89 -13.26
CA GLY A 42 5.08 2.80 -12.96
C GLY A 42 5.46 1.70 -11.96
N SER A 43 4.48 0.95 -11.45
CA SER A 43 4.69 -0.16 -10.51
C SER A 43 5.06 -1.44 -11.25
N ASN A 44 6.32 -1.57 -11.66
CA ASN A 44 6.84 -2.81 -12.24
C ASN A 44 7.47 -3.69 -11.15
N SER A 45 7.30 -5.00 -11.27
CA SER A 45 8.03 -5.95 -10.42
C SER A 45 9.53 -5.71 -10.56
N GLN A 46 10.24 -5.64 -9.44
CA GLN A 46 11.69 -5.45 -9.45
C GLN A 46 12.37 -6.79 -9.79
N PRO A 47 13.40 -6.80 -10.65
CA PRO A 47 14.12 -8.03 -10.99
C PRO A 47 14.87 -8.62 -9.78
N PHE A 48 15.18 -7.79 -8.78
CA PHE A 48 15.78 -8.19 -7.52
C PHE A 48 15.00 -7.59 -6.36
N ASN A 49 14.62 -8.42 -5.39
CA ASN A 49 13.97 -7.98 -4.15
C ASN A 49 15.04 -7.71 -3.08
N PRO A 50 15.29 -6.44 -2.70
CA PRO A 50 16.25 -6.11 -1.64
C PRO A 50 15.67 -6.28 -0.22
N TYR A 51 14.38 -6.56 -0.08
CA TYR A 51 13.67 -6.67 1.20
C TYR A 51 13.58 -8.13 1.66
N SER A 52 13.52 -8.35 2.97
CA SER A 52 13.29 -9.68 3.54
C SER A 52 12.00 -9.74 4.33
N LEU A 53 11.35 -10.91 4.28
CA LEU A 53 10.18 -11.26 5.08
C LEU A 53 10.55 -12.46 5.93
N THR A 54 10.50 -12.31 7.25
CA THR A 54 10.77 -13.41 8.19
C THR A 54 9.61 -13.58 9.15
N VAL A 55 9.46 -14.81 9.64
CA VAL A 55 8.47 -15.19 10.64
C VAL A 55 9.18 -15.79 11.84
N SER A 56 8.66 -15.55 13.05
CA SER A 56 9.26 -16.08 14.28
C SER A 56 9.17 -17.61 14.38
N LYS A 57 8.21 -18.23 13.69
CA LYS A 57 7.94 -19.68 13.70
C LYS A 57 7.40 -20.13 12.34
N SER A 58 7.76 -21.35 11.93
CA SER A 58 7.27 -21.99 10.70
C SER A 58 6.02 -22.85 10.90
N THR A 59 5.63 -23.08 12.15
CA THR A 59 4.42 -23.81 12.55
C THR A 59 3.70 -23.02 13.63
N TYR A 60 2.39 -23.24 13.74
CA TYR A 60 1.53 -22.54 14.69
C TYR A 60 0.37 -23.43 15.14
N SER A 61 -0.15 -23.13 16.32
CA SER A 61 -1.45 -23.64 16.79
C SER A 61 -2.54 -22.59 16.57
N PRO A 62 -3.83 -22.97 16.55
CA PRO A 62 -4.93 -22.00 16.52
C PRO A 62 -4.78 -20.94 17.62
N SER A 63 -5.05 -19.68 17.26
CA SER A 63 -4.93 -18.50 18.14
C SER A 63 -3.51 -18.16 18.61
N GLU A 64 -2.48 -18.84 18.12
CA GLU A 64 -1.09 -18.46 18.39
C GLU A 64 -0.69 -17.22 17.57
N THR A 65 -0.03 -16.27 18.24
CA THR A 65 0.53 -15.08 17.58
C THR A 65 1.91 -15.39 16.99
N ILE A 66 2.07 -15.14 15.70
CA ILE A 66 3.35 -15.22 14.99
C ILE A 66 3.82 -13.80 14.71
N THR A 67 5.08 -13.49 15.05
CA THR A 67 5.68 -12.21 14.69
C THR A 67 6.16 -12.28 13.25
N VAL A 68 5.69 -11.35 12.42
CA VAL A 68 6.11 -11.18 11.03
C VAL A 68 6.96 -9.92 10.94
N THR A 69 8.14 -10.02 10.34
CA THR A 69 9.08 -8.91 10.18
C THR A 69 9.36 -8.68 8.70
N ILE A 70 9.07 -7.46 8.22
CA ILE A 70 9.50 -6.98 6.91
C ILE A 70 10.70 -6.07 7.14
N ASN A 71 11.85 -6.41 6.59
CA ASN A 71 13.06 -5.63 6.76
C ASN A 71 13.52 -5.00 5.45
N ALA A 72 13.92 -3.72 5.53
CA ALA A 72 14.58 -3.00 4.46
C ALA A 72 16.08 -2.86 4.75
N PRO A 73 16.94 -2.91 3.72
CA PRO A 73 18.32 -2.49 3.89
C PRO A 73 18.38 -0.97 4.13
N GLY A 74 19.36 -0.53 4.92
CA GLY A 74 19.41 0.84 5.42
C GLY A 74 19.48 1.95 4.35
N ASP A 75 19.99 1.62 3.17
CA ASP A 75 20.09 2.52 2.01
C ASP A 75 18.82 2.54 1.14
N LYS A 76 17.86 1.63 1.37
CA LYS A 76 16.62 1.52 0.57
C LYS A 76 15.40 1.28 1.47
N PRO A 77 14.99 2.25 2.30
CA PRO A 77 13.77 2.15 3.10
C PRO A 77 12.53 2.06 2.21
N PHE A 78 11.55 1.23 2.59
CA PHE A 78 10.22 1.28 1.97
C PHE A 78 9.42 2.47 2.52
N LYS A 79 8.55 3.04 1.68
CA LYS A 79 7.60 4.10 2.09
C LYS A 79 6.32 3.53 2.69
N GLY A 80 6.01 2.28 2.36
CA GLY A 80 4.82 1.56 2.78
C GLY A 80 4.85 0.14 2.23
N PHE A 81 3.95 -0.70 2.72
CA PHE A 81 3.83 -2.09 2.30
C PHE A 81 2.37 -2.55 2.38
N MET A 82 2.05 -3.61 1.64
CA MET A 82 0.84 -4.40 1.83
C MET A 82 1.27 -5.77 2.35
N LEU A 83 0.55 -6.31 3.33
CA LEU A 83 0.82 -7.63 3.90
C LEU A 83 -0.48 -8.41 4.01
N GLN A 84 -0.42 -9.69 3.66
CA GLN A 84 -1.56 -10.59 3.69
C GLN A 84 -1.11 -12.00 4.07
N ALA A 85 -1.89 -12.66 4.92
CA ALA A 85 -1.76 -14.09 5.19
C ALA A 85 -2.79 -14.85 4.36
N ARG A 86 -2.36 -15.91 3.68
CA ARG A 86 -3.19 -16.74 2.81
C ARG A 86 -3.10 -18.20 3.23
N ASP A 87 -4.19 -18.93 3.01
CA ASP A 87 -4.13 -20.40 3.03
C ASP A 87 -3.21 -20.90 1.92
N VAL A 88 -2.48 -21.98 2.18
CA VAL A 88 -1.49 -22.58 1.27
C VAL A 88 -2.16 -23.07 -0.02
N ASN A 89 -3.42 -23.48 0.07
CA ASN A 89 -4.17 -24.09 -1.03
C ASN A 89 -5.25 -23.16 -1.64
N GLY A 90 -5.37 -21.92 -1.14
CA GLY A 90 -6.51 -21.06 -1.45
C GLY A 90 -6.14 -19.62 -1.77
N THR A 91 -7.16 -18.84 -2.15
CA THR A 91 -7.07 -17.38 -2.27
C THR A 91 -7.59 -16.66 -1.03
N ASP A 92 -8.06 -17.43 -0.04
CA ASP A 92 -8.71 -16.89 1.15
C ASP A 92 -7.69 -16.22 2.07
N PHE A 93 -8.10 -15.09 2.64
CA PHE A 93 -7.31 -14.35 3.62
C PHE A 93 -7.61 -14.92 4.99
N VAL A 94 -6.58 -15.30 5.72
CA VAL A 94 -6.71 -16.03 6.99
C VAL A 94 -6.03 -15.29 8.13
N GLY A 95 -6.53 -15.52 9.34
CA GLY A 95 -5.99 -14.90 10.55
C GLY A 95 -6.26 -13.40 10.65
N THR A 96 -5.59 -12.76 11.61
CA THR A 96 -5.74 -11.32 11.89
C THR A 96 -4.39 -10.71 12.24
N PHE A 97 -4.09 -9.54 11.69
CA PHE A 97 -2.92 -8.76 12.10
C PHE A 97 -3.27 -7.91 13.32
N GLN A 98 -2.33 -7.87 14.27
CA GLN A 98 -2.40 -6.98 15.42
C GLN A 98 -1.37 -5.85 15.26
N ALA A 99 -1.75 -4.62 15.60
CA ALA A 99 -0.82 -3.50 15.62
C ALA A 99 0.28 -3.78 16.64
N LEU A 100 1.51 -3.42 16.29
CA LEU A 100 2.58 -3.41 17.27
C LEU A 100 2.29 -2.33 18.33
N PRO A 101 2.76 -2.50 19.58
CA PRO A 101 2.60 -1.48 20.60
C PRO A 101 3.10 -0.12 20.10
N GLY A 102 2.25 0.90 20.17
CA GLY A 102 2.58 2.27 19.75
C GLY A 102 2.44 2.56 18.26
N THR A 103 2.01 1.59 17.42
CA THR A 103 1.67 1.86 16.02
C THR A 103 0.16 1.96 15.83
N LYS A 104 -0.26 2.79 14.86
CA LYS A 104 -1.65 2.87 14.39
C LYS A 104 -1.68 2.34 12.97
N PHE A 105 -2.71 1.57 12.62
CA PHE A 105 -3.01 1.23 11.24
C PHE A 105 -3.61 2.44 10.53
#